data_AF-A0A6H1L486-F1
#
_entry.id   AF-A0A6H1L486-F1
#
_cell.length_a   1.000
_cell.length_b   1.000
_cell.length_c   1.000
_cell.angle_alpha   90.00
_cell.angle_beta   90.00
_cell.angle_gamma   90.00
#
_symmetry.space_group_name_H-M   'P 1'
#
loop_
_entity.id
_entity.type
_entity.pdbx_description
1 polymer ?
#
loop_
_entity_poly.entity_id
_entity_poly.type
_entity_poly.pdbx_seq_one_letter_code
_entity_poly.pdbx_strand_id
1 'polypeptide(L)'
;MKKAGILNRHLSGALAELGHGDGVLVCDAGMPIPAGPRVVDLAFRAGVPSFAEVLDGLLEELVVEGATAAREVRGTNPEATALLDARFPTLSTVSHEELKSLSAGTKLIVRTGEARPYANVLLRCGVFF
;
A
#
# COMPACT_ATOMS: atom_id res chain seq x y z
N MET A 1 23.99 1.31 9.58
CA MET A 1 22.74 0.72 10.13
C MET A 1 21.76 1.86 10.39
N LYS A 2 20.51 1.79 9.89
CA LYS A 2 19.46 2.80 10.12
C LYS A 2 19.02 2.74 11.60
N LYS A 3 18.79 3.89 12.25
CA LYS A 3 18.44 3.98 13.69
C LYS A 3 16.94 3.84 13.99
N ALA A 4 16.08 4.17 13.02
CA ALA A 4 14.62 4.19 13.16
C ALA A 4 13.94 4.05 11.79
N GLY A 5 12.61 3.90 11.77
CA GLY A 5 11.80 3.70 10.57
C GLY A 5 11.97 2.31 9.95
N ILE A 6 11.51 2.16 8.72
CA ILE A 6 11.60 0.98 7.88
C ILE A 6 13.07 0.62 7.65
N LEU A 7 13.45 -0.56 8.16
CA LEU A 7 14.80 -1.09 8.08
C LEU A 7 15.07 -1.88 6.79
N ASN A 8 14.03 -2.31 6.08
CA ASN A 8 14.18 -3.02 4.82
C ASN A 8 14.88 -2.09 3.81
N ARG A 9 16.12 -2.42 3.44
CA ARG A 9 16.96 -1.55 2.58
C ARG A 9 16.34 -1.27 1.22
N HIS A 10 15.59 -2.22 0.65
CA HIS A 10 14.98 -2.08 -0.66
C HIS A 10 13.75 -1.18 -0.58
N LEU A 11 12.95 -1.34 0.47
CA LEU A 11 11.81 -0.46 0.73
C LEU A 11 12.30 0.95 1.07
N SER A 12 13.18 1.11 2.06
CA SER A 12 13.69 2.41 2.48
C SER A 12 14.38 3.17 1.34
N GLY A 13 15.08 2.48 0.44
CA GLY A 13 15.64 3.10 -0.76
C GLY A 13 14.56 3.53 -1.75
N ALA A 14 13.56 2.68 -1.99
CA ALA A 14 12.44 3.03 -2.87
C ALA A 14 11.61 4.21 -2.35
N LEU A 15 11.38 4.30 -1.03
CA LEU A 15 10.64 5.43 -0.44
C LEU A 15 11.37 6.76 -0.59
N ALA A 16 12.71 6.75 -0.49
CA ALA A 16 13.54 7.94 -0.66
C ALA A 16 13.54 8.51 -2.09
N GLU A 17 13.07 7.73 -3.07
CA GLU A 17 12.96 8.15 -4.47
C GLU A 17 11.56 8.71 -4.83
N LEU A 18 10.61 8.69 -3.89
CA LEU A 18 9.24 9.17 -4.14
C LEU A 18 9.17 10.70 -4.15
N GLY A 19 8.40 11.23 -5.10
CA GLY A 19 8.03 12.65 -5.20
C GLY A 19 6.53 12.88 -4.99
N HIS A 20 6.13 14.15 -4.94
CA HIS A 20 4.72 14.54 -4.89
C HIS A 20 3.95 14.02 -6.12
N GLY A 21 2.80 13.40 -5.87
CA GLY A 21 1.96 12.78 -6.90
C GLY A 21 2.32 11.33 -7.23
N ASP A 22 3.46 10.81 -6.77
CA ASP A 22 3.81 9.40 -7.00
C ASP A 22 2.81 8.46 -6.31
N GLY A 23 2.51 7.35 -7.00
CA GLY A 23 1.63 6.30 -6.49
C GLY A 23 2.42 5.18 -5.81
N VAL A 24 1.96 4.75 -4.63
CA VAL A 24 2.45 3.57 -3.91
C VAL A 24 1.29 2.62 -3.63
N LEU A 25 1.29 1.44 -4.25
CA LEU A 25 0.32 0.41 -3.92
C LEU A 25 0.86 -0.47 -2.79
N VAL A 26 0.13 -0.58 -1.69
CA VAL A 26 0.34 -1.62 -0.67
C VAL A 26 -0.69 -2.71 -0.94
N CYS A 27 -0.25 -3.95 -1.13
CA CYS A 27 -1.15 -5.02 -1.57
C CYS A 27 -1.03 -6.32 -0.77
N ASP A 28 -2.11 -7.09 -0.82
CA ASP A 28 -2.16 -8.47 -0.33
C ASP A 28 -1.32 -9.42 -1.20
N ALA A 29 -1.16 -10.66 -0.75
CA ALA A 29 -0.35 -11.65 -1.43
C ALA A 29 -0.94 -12.09 -2.79
N GLY A 30 -2.22 -11.82 -3.06
CA GLY A 30 -2.95 -12.26 -4.26
C GLY A 30 -3.09 -11.21 -5.36
N MET A 31 -2.80 -9.95 -5.08
CA MET A 31 -2.89 -8.86 -6.08
C MET A 31 -1.94 -9.12 -7.26
N PRO A 32 -2.44 -9.15 -8.51
CA PRO A 32 -1.58 -9.29 -9.67
C PRO A 32 -0.70 -8.04 -9.84
N ILE A 33 0.59 -8.25 -10.11
CA ILE A 33 1.55 -7.16 -10.26
C ILE A 33 1.82 -6.93 -11.76
N PRO A 34 1.44 -5.77 -12.33
CA PRO A 34 1.74 -5.44 -13.72
C PRO A 34 3.23 -5.17 -13.92
N ALA A 35 3.68 -5.22 -15.18
CA ALA A 35 5.02 -4.76 -15.54
C ALA A 35 5.12 -3.23 -15.42
N GLY A 36 6.28 -2.72 -14.98
CA GLY A 36 6.57 -1.29 -14.91
C GLY A 36 6.96 -0.81 -13.51
N PRO A 37 6.05 -0.88 -12.51
CA PRO A 37 6.34 -0.42 -11.15
C PRO A 37 7.53 -1.15 -10.52
N ARG A 38 8.27 -0.45 -9.66
CA ARG A 38 9.24 -1.12 -8.78
C ARG A 38 8.46 -1.98 -7.78
N VAL A 39 8.90 -3.21 -7.56
CA VAL A 39 8.28 -4.10 -6.58
C VAL A 39 9.21 -4.32 -5.41
N VAL A 40 8.69 -4.15 -4.20
CA VAL A 40 9.31 -4.64 -2.97
C VAL A 40 8.39 -5.71 -2.38
N ASP A 41 8.78 -6.96 -2.57
CA ASP A 41 8.04 -8.10 -2.02
C ASP A 41 8.52 -8.40 -0.60
N LEU A 42 7.64 -8.19 0.38
CA LEU A 42 7.88 -8.49 1.79
C LEU A 42 7.21 -9.81 2.22
N ALA A 43 6.43 -10.45 1.34
CA ALA A 43 5.68 -11.64 1.69
C ALA A 43 6.63 -12.77 2.07
N PHE A 44 6.63 -13.15 3.36
CA PHE A 44 7.44 -14.26 3.85
C PHE A 44 6.61 -15.55 3.92
N ARG A 45 5.38 -15.43 4.43
CA ARG A 45 4.39 -16.51 4.57
C ARG A 45 3.00 -15.89 4.67
N ALA A 46 1.95 -16.69 4.47
CA ALA A 46 0.58 -16.21 4.58
C ALA A 46 0.34 -15.52 5.94
N GLY A 47 -0.14 -14.28 5.90
CA GLY A 47 -0.34 -13.38 7.03
C GLY A 47 0.89 -12.60 7.51
N VAL A 48 2.09 -12.80 6.94
CA VAL A 48 3.34 -12.22 7.48
C VAL A 48 4.24 -11.59 6.40
N PRO A 49 4.55 -10.28 6.49
CA PRO A 49 3.94 -9.31 7.42
C PRO A 49 2.48 -9.03 7.05
N SER A 50 1.67 -8.59 8.02
CA SER A 50 0.26 -8.24 7.78
C SER A 50 0.13 -6.95 6.97
N PHE A 51 -1.02 -6.74 6.35
CA PHE A 51 -1.31 -5.49 5.64
C PHE A 51 -1.24 -4.28 6.59
N ALA A 52 -1.78 -4.43 7.81
CA ALA A 52 -1.78 -3.38 8.82
C ALA A 52 -0.37 -2.96 9.24
N GLU A 53 0.50 -3.93 9.54
CA GLU A 53 1.88 -3.66 9.98
C GLU A 53 2.67 -2.90 8.91
N VAL A 54 2.55 -3.31 7.64
CA VAL A 54 3.24 -2.64 6.53
C VAL A 54 2.66 -1.27 6.26
N LEU A 55 1.33 -1.13 6.24
CA LEU A 55 0.67 0.15 5.98
C LEU A 55 1.03 1.18 7.06
N ASP A 56 0.94 0.82 8.34
CA ASP A 56 1.25 1.72 9.43
C ASP A 56 2.72 2.17 9.39
N GLY A 57 3.67 1.24 9.16
CA GLY A 57 5.08 1.61 9.02
C GLY A 57 5.36 2.52 7.82
N LEU A 58 4.60 2.39 6.73
CA LEU A 58 4.70 3.30 5.59
C LEU A 58 4.15 4.69 5.92
N LEU A 59 3.01 4.78 6.61
CA LEU A 59 2.39 6.04 6.99
C LEU A 59 3.20 6.84 8.03
N GLU A 60 4.11 6.19 8.76
CA GLU A 60 5.07 6.87 9.64
C GLU A 60 6.19 7.62 8.88
N GLU A 61 6.52 7.20 7.65
CA GLU A 61 7.59 7.81 6.85
C GLU A 61 7.09 8.59 5.63
N LEU A 62 5.85 8.35 5.17
CA LEU A 62 5.30 8.97 3.97
C LEU A 62 4.30 10.08 4.30
N VAL A 63 4.44 11.21 3.60
CA VAL A 63 3.34 12.16 3.47
C VAL A 63 2.39 11.63 2.40
N VAL A 64 1.14 11.40 2.79
CA VAL A 64 0.08 10.90 1.90
C VAL A 64 -1.02 11.95 1.80
N GLU A 65 -1.36 12.34 0.58
CA GLU A 65 -2.43 13.31 0.32
C GLU A 65 -3.74 12.67 -0.16
N GLY A 66 -3.68 11.39 -0.52
CA GLY A 66 -4.85 10.64 -0.95
C GLY A 66 -4.64 9.14 -0.88
N ALA A 67 -5.74 8.41 -0.68
CA ALA A 67 -5.75 6.96 -0.66
C ALA A 67 -6.97 6.45 -1.43
N THR A 68 -6.77 5.39 -2.21
CA THR A 68 -7.80 4.72 -2.99
C THR A 68 -7.78 3.21 -2.74
N ALA A 69 -8.92 2.61 -2.42
CA ALA A 69 -9.08 1.17 -2.21
C ALA A 69 -10.20 0.57 -3.08
N ALA A 70 -10.23 -0.76 -3.18
CA ALA A 70 -11.32 -1.46 -3.85
C ALA A 70 -12.58 -1.44 -2.95
N ARG A 71 -13.73 -1.01 -3.46
CA ARG A 71 -15.00 -0.94 -2.72
C ARG A 71 -15.44 -2.30 -2.17
N GLU A 72 -15.03 -3.38 -2.83
CA GLU A 72 -15.28 -4.77 -2.46
C GLU A 72 -14.74 -5.13 -1.06
N VAL A 73 -13.73 -4.40 -0.55
CA VAL A 73 -13.17 -4.61 0.80
C VAL A 73 -14.24 -4.49 1.89
N ARG A 74 -15.21 -3.57 1.71
CA ARG A 74 -16.25 -3.27 2.71
C ARG A 74 -17.19 -4.43 2.99
N GLY A 75 -17.37 -5.34 2.03
CA GLY A 75 -18.25 -6.51 2.17
C GLY A 75 -17.53 -7.82 2.50
N THR A 76 -16.20 -7.83 2.47
CA THR A 76 -15.41 -9.07 2.45
C THR A 76 -14.27 -9.10 3.47
N ASN A 77 -13.78 -7.93 3.89
CA ASN A 77 -12.68 -7.81 4.83
C ASN A 77 -12.94 -6.68 5.84
N PRO A 78 -13.70 -6.97 6.91
CA PRO A 78 -14.05 -5.97 7.94
C PRO A 78 -12.82 -5.37 8.62
N GLU A 79 -11.75 -6.14 8.80
CA GLU A 79 -10.53 -5.67 9.46
C GLU A 79 -9.76 -4.66 8.59
N ALA A 80 -9.56 -4.97 7.30
CA ALA A 80 -8.97 -3.99 6.37
C ALA A 80 -9.87 -2.77 6.20
N THR A 81 -11.19 -2.95 6.19
CA THR A 81 -12.14 -1.82 6.12
C THR A 81 -12.00 -0.90 7.33
N ALA A 82 -12.00 -1.46 8.54
CA ALA A 82 -11.86 -0.67 9.77
C ALA A 82 -10.51 0.06 9.82
N LEU A 83 -9.43 -0.61 9.41
CA LEU A 83 -8.12 0.02 9.32
C LEU A 83 -8.11 1.18 8.33
N LEU A 84 -8.60 0.96 7.11
CA LEU A 84 -8.59 1.99 6.06
C LEU A 84 -9.47 3.18 6.43
N ASP A 85 -10.65 2.95 7.01
CA ASP A 85 -11.53 4.03 7.48
C ASP A 85 -10.89 4.81 8.65
N ALA A 86 -10.12 4.14 9.51
CA ALA A 86 -9.40 4.80 10.62
C ALA A 86 -8.19 5.61 10.14
N ARG A 87 -7.44 5.13 9.13
CA ARG A 87 -6.24 5.82 8.61
C ARG A 87 -6.58 6.89 7.58
N PHE A 88 -7.69 6.74 6.86
CA PHE A 88 -8.07 7.62 5.75
C PHE A 88 -9.55 8.06 5.86
N PRO A 89 -9.84 9.14 6.61
CA PRO A 89 -11.21 9.68 6.73
C PRO A 89 -11.85 10.06 5.37
N THR A 90 -11.03 10.38 4.37
CA THR A 90 -11.44 10.70 2.99
C THR A 90 -10.95 9.65 1.99
N LEU A 91 -11.12 8.36 2.32
CA LEU A 91 -10.77 7.25 1.44
C LEU A 91 -11.62 7.25 0.17
N SER A 92 -10.96 7.29 -0.99
CA SER A 92 -11.62 7.06 -2.28
C SER A 92 -11.81 5.57 -2.51
N THR A 93 -12.91 5.18 -3.16
CA THR A 93 -13.14 3.77 -3.50
C THR A 93 -13.46 3.60 -4.97
N VAL A 94 -12.81 2.62 -5.60
CA VAL A 94 -13.00 2.23 -7.00
C VAL A 94 -13.35 0.74 -7.08
N SER A 95 -13.65 0.21 -8.26
CA SER A 95 -13.77 -1.25 -8.41
C SER A 95 -12.40 -1.94 -8.29
N HIS A 96 -12.37 -3.21 -7.91
CA HIS A 96 -11.11 -3.95 -7.84
C HIS A 96 -10.37 -4.01 -9.19
N GLU A 97 -11.10 -4.14 -10.30
CA GLU A 97 -10.51 -4.12 -11.66
C GLU A 97 -9.93 -2.75 -12.04
N GLU A 98 -10.56 -1.67 -11.60
CA GLU A 98 -10.02 -0.32 -11.76
C GLU A 98 -8.78 -0.12 -10.89
N LEU A 99 -8.76 -0.62 -9.66
CA LEU A 99 -7.57 -0.58 -8.80
C LEU A 99 -6.38 -1.33 -9.42
N LYS A 100 -6.61 -2.50 -10.05
CA LYS A 100 -5.59 -3.22 -10.82
C LYS A 100 -5.07 -2.37 -11.97
N SER A 101 -5.96 -1.72 -12.71
CA SER A 101 -5.60 -0.85 -13.83
C SER A 101 -4.74 0.33 -13.37
N LEU A 102 -5.11 0.97 -12.25
CA LEU A 102 -4.35 2.05 -11.63
C LEU A 102 -2.98 1.60 -11.11
N SER A 103 -2.86 0.34 -10.65
CA SER A 103 -1.59 -0.19 -10.13
C SER A 103 -0.44 -0.15 -11.14
N ALA A 104 -0.73 -0.21 -12.44
CA ALA A 104 0.28 -0.16 -13.49
C ALA A 104 0.98 1.22 -13.60
N GLY A 105 0.30 2.29 -13.19
CA GLY A 105 0.84 3.65 -13.17
C GLY A 105 1.60 4.00 -11.89
N THR A 106 1.70 3.07 -10.93
CA THR A 106 2.36 3.34 -9.65
C THR A 106 3.87 3.35 -9.79
N LYS A 107 4.53 4.13 -8.93
CA LYS A 107 5.99 4.13 -8.84
C LYS A 107 6.50 2.89 -8.10
N LEU A 108 5.76 2.47 -7.08
CA LEU A 108 6.12 1.40 -6.16
C LEU A 108 4.92 0.52 -5.83
N ILE A 109 5.15 -0.79 -5.81
CA ILE A 109 4.26 -1.79 -5.23
C ILE A 109 4.97 -2.45 -4.05
N VAL A 110 4.33 -2.44 -2.89
CA VAL A 110 4.76 -3.13 -1.67
C VAL A 110 3.83 -4.30 -1.44
N ARG A 111 4.31 -5.51 -1.75
CA ARG A 111 3.55 -6.74 -1.55
C ARG A 111 3.73 -7.24 -0.13
N THR A 112 2.63 -7.40 0.58
CA THR A 112 2.60 -7.91 1.96
C THR A 112 2.34 -9.41 1.98
N GLY A 113 2.45 -10.04 3.16
CA GLY A 113 2.03 -11.41 3.36
C GLY A 113 0.52 -11.56 3.55
N GLU A 114 -0.26 -10.48 3.55
CA GLU A 114 -1.70 -10.51 3.84
C GLU A 114 -2.44 -11.53 2.97
N ALA A 115 -3.26 -12.36 3.61
CA ALA A 115 -3.94 -13.49 2.99
C ALA A 115 -5.47 -13.34 3.04
N ARG A 116 -5.96 -12.16 3.39
CA ARG A 116 -7.38 -11.80 3.38
C ARG A 116 -7.70 -10.97 2.13
N PRO A 117 -8.92 -11.11 1.58
CA PRO A 117 -9.25 -10.55 0.29
C PRO A 117 -9.28 -9.01 0.32
N TYR A 118 -8.90 -8.40 -0.80
CA TYR A 118 -8.99 -6.97 -1.07
C TYR A 118 -8.25 -6.06 -0.07
N ALA A 119 -7.24 -6.58 0.64
CA ALA A 119 -6.39 -5.75 1.50
C ALA A 119 -5.34 -5.02 0.66
N ASN A 120 -5.82 -4.04 -0.11
CA ASN A 120 -5.04 -3.27 -1.06
C ASN A 120 -5.41 -1.78 -0.96
N VAL A 121 -4.40 -0.91 -0.92
CA VAL A 121 -4.61 0.55 -0.97
C VAL A 121 -3.54 1.21 -1.82
N LEU A 122 -3.98 2.05 -2.75
CA LEU A 122 -3.14 2.93 -3.53
C LEU A 122 -3.01 4.26 -2.79
N LEU A 123 -1.82 4.55 -2.29
CA LEU A 123 -1.44 5.80 -1.67
C LEU A 123 -0.92 6.77 -2.75
N ARG A 124 -1.28 8.04 -2.62
CA ARG A 124 -0.73 9.14 -3.42
C ARG A 124 0.15 10.01 -2.52
N CYS A 125 1.42 10.13 -2.88
CA CYS A 125 2.40 10.91 -2.13
C CYS A 125 2.07 12.40 -2.17
N GLY A 126 2.06 13.02 -0.99
CA GLY A 126 1.89 14.46 -0.83
C GLY A 126 3.21 15.19 -0.72
N VAL A 127 3.13 16.42 -0.21
CA VAL A 127 4.28 17.29 0.07
C VAL A 127 4.22 17.73 1.54
N PHE A 128 5.38 17.86 2.19
CA PHE A 128 5.47 18.17 3.62
C PHE A 128 5.48 19.68 3.93
N PHE A 129 5.35 20.55 2.92
CA PHE A 129 5.39 22.01 3.01
C PHE A 129 4.22 22.67 2.28
#